data_AF-A0A968BU74-F1
#
_entry.id   AF-A0A968BU74-F1
#
_cell.length_a   1.000
_cell.length_b   1.000
_cell.length_c   1.000
_cell.angle_alpha   90.00
_cell.angle_beta   90.00
_cell.angle_gamma   90.00
#
_symmetry.space_group_name_H-M   'P 1'
#
loop_
_entity.id
_entity.type
_entity.pdbx_description
1 polymer ?
#
loop_
_entity_poly.entity_id
_entity_poly.type
_entity_poly.pdbx_seq_one_letter_code
_entity_poly.pdbx_strand_id
1 'polypeptide(L)' 'PGERYAAIYEINMLRCIFCGYCEEACPTGAIVMRREFALADYSREALIYTQDRLLEPAEPHAIILDDQQ' A
#
# COMPACT_ATOMS: atom_id res chain seq x y z
N PRO A 1 -1.34 5.14 22.87
CA PRO A 1 -2.22 4.50 21.86
C PRO A 1 -1.63 3.15 21.47
N GLY A 2 -2.41 2.07 21.52
CA GLY A 2 -1.95 0.73 21.14
C GLY A 2 -2.00 0.48 19.63
N GLU A 3 -1.47 -0.67 19.21
CA GLU A 3 -1.54 -1.13 17.82
C GLU A 3 -3.00 -1.28 17.36
N ARG A 4 -3.26 -0.91 16.10
CA ARG A 4 -4.59 -0.98 15.49
C ARG A 4 -4.48 -1.68 14.15
N TYR A 5 -5.40 -2.58 13.90
CA TYR A 5 -5.48 -3.34 12.66
C TYR A 5 -6.82 -3.09 12.00
N ALA A 6 -6.80 -2.80 10.71
CA ALA A 6 -8.02 -2.67 9.93
C ALA A 6 -8.67 -4.05 9.79
N ALA A 7 -9.97 -4.14 10.08
CA ALA A 7 -10.74 -5.36 9.85
C ALA A 7 -10.85 -5.70 8.36
N ILE A 8 -10.87 -4.67 7.50
CA ILE A 8 -10.84 -4.76 6.05
C ILE A 8 -9.88 -3.68 5.56
N TYR A 9 -8.90 -4.07 4.76
CA TYR A 9 -7.98 -3.16 4.11
C TYR A 9 -7.91 -3.52 2.62
N GLU A 10 -8.52 -2.69 1.79
CA GLU A 10 -8.64 -2.93 0.36
C GLU A 10 -8.41 -1.64 -0.44
N ILE A 11 -7.69 -1.75 -1.55
CA ILE A 11 -7.48 -0.66 -2.51
C ILE A 11 -7.94 -1.13 -3.88
N ASN A 12 -8.89 -0.39 -4.46
CA ASN A 12 -9.34 -0.63 -5.83
C ASN A 12 -8.44 0.12 -6.82
N MET A 13 -7.54 -0.60 -7.48
CA MET A 13 -6.53 -0.03 -8.39
C MET A 13 -7.14 0.53 -9.68
N LEU A 14 -8.37 0.18 -10.02
CA LEU A 14 -9.12 0.77 -11.14
C LEU A 14 -9.79 2.11 -10.78
N ARG A 15 -9.88 2.44 -9.48
CA ARG A 15 -10.42 3.72 -8.99
C ARG A 15 -9.34 4.63 -8.42
N CYS A 16 -8.20 4.07 -8.01
CA CYS A 16 -7.05 4.83 -7.58
C CYS A 16 -6.54 5.70 -8.73
N ILE A 17 -6.30 6.99 -8.45
CA ILE A 17 -5.71 7.93 -9.41
C ILE A 17 -4.24 8.22 -9.13
N PHE A 18 -3.63 7.44 -8.24
CA PHE A 18 -2.20 7.53 -7.88
C PHE A 18 -1.76 8.92 -7.42
N CYS A 19 -2.59 9.61 -6.63
CA CYS A 19 -2.33 10.99 -6.20
C CYS A 19 -1.41 11.16 -4.98
N GLY A 20 -1.12 10.09 -4.22
CA GLY A 20 -0.27 10.16 -3.02
C GLY A 20 -0.98 10.61 -1.73
N TYR A 21 -2.23 11.06 -1.78
CA TYR A 21 -2.91 11.61 -0.60
C TYR A 21 -3.11 10.62 0.55
N CYS A 22 -3.20 9.32 0.26
CA CYS A 22 -3.30 8.30 1.31
C CYS A 22 -2.01 8.15 2.12
N GLU A 23 -0.85 8.33 1.49
CA GLU A 23 0.47 8.31 2.14
C GLU A 23 0.65 9.56 3.02
N GLU A 24 0.36 10.74 2.48
CA GLU A 24 0.44 12.00 3.22
C GLU A 24 -0.53 12.06 4.40
N ALA A 25 -1.72 11.49 4.24
CA ALA A 25 -2.74 11.47 5.30
C ALA A 25 -2.41 10.47 6.41
N CYS A 26 -1.49 9.52 6.20
CA CYS A 26 -1.21 8.46 7.16
C CYS A 26 -0.27 8.97 8.27
N PRO A 27 -0.74 9.13 9.52
CA PRO A 27 0.09 9.68 10.59
C PRO A 27 1.16 8.72 11.12
N THR A 28 1.05 7.43 10.78
CA THR A 28 1.94 6.37 11.27
C THR A 28 2.76 5.72 10.16
N GLY A 29 2.65 6.17 8.91
CA GLY A 29 3.38 5.61 7.78
C GLY A 29 2.99 4.15 7.44
N ALA A 30 1.74 3.75 7.68
CA ALA A 30 1.27 2.39 7.40
C ALA A 30 1.01 2.11 5.91
N ILE A 31 1.00 3.13 5.06
CA ILE A 31 0.85 3.03 3.61
C ILE A 31 1.87 3.95 2.94
N VAL A 32 2.53 3.44 1.90
CA VAL A 32 3.54 4.16 1.10
C VAL A 32 3.29 3.88 -0.38
N MET A 33 3.38 4.91 -1.22
CA MET A 33 3.26 4.75 -2.67
C MET A 33 4.61 4.37 -3.28
N ARG A 34 4.71 3.12 -3.73
CA ARG A 34 5.88 2.63 -4.47
C ARG A 34 5.87 3.15 -5.91
N ARG A 35 7.05 3.16 -6.55
CA ARG A 35 7.25 3.57 -7.95
C ARG A 35 7.08 2.43 -8.95
N GLU A 36 6.29 1.42 -8.61
CA GLU A 36 6.01 0.28 -9.48
C GLU A 36 4.96 0.67 -10.54
N PHE A 37 5.26 0.41 -11.81
CA PHE A 37 4.41 0.83 -12.94
C PHE A 37 3.82 -0.35 -13.73
N ALA A 38 4.35 -1.57 -13.56
CA ALA A 38 3.89 -2.76 -14.26
C ALA A 38 2.74 -3.47 -13.50
N LEU A 39 1.62 -2.77 -13.32
CA LEU A 39 0.50 -3.22 -12.47
C LEU A 39 -0.69 -3.82 -13.27
N ALA A 40 -0.53 -3.97 -14.59
CA ALA A 40 -1.61 -4.45 -15.45
C ALA A 40 -1.97 -5.91 -15.14
N ASP A 41 -3.27 -6.22 -15.16
CA ASP A 41 -3.81 -7.56 -14.98
C ASP A 41 -4.99 -7.78 -15.92
N TYR A 42 -5.41 -9.03 -16.11
CA TYR A 42 -6.43 -9.45 -17.06
C TYR A 42 -7.84 -9.47 -16.50
N SER A 43 -8.01 -9.36 -15.17
CA SER A 43 -9.31 -9.37 -14.51
C SER A 43 -9.52 -8.15 -13.62
N ARG A 44 -10.77 -7.74 -13.45
CA ARG A 44 -11.13 -6.62 -12.58
C ARG A 44 -10.86 -6.96 -11.12
N GLU A 45 -11.12 -8.20 -10.75
CA GLU A 45 -10.99 -8.74 -9.40
C GLU A 45 -9.52 -8.73 -8.95
N ALA A 46 -8.59 -9.06 -9.85
CA ALA A 46 -7.16 -9.01 -9.56
C ALA A 46 -6.63 -7.59 -9.30
N LEU A 47 -7.37 -6.55 -9.72
CA LEU A 47 -7.06 -5.15 -9.47
C LEU A 47 -7.77 -4.59 -8.23
N ILE A 48 -8.41 -5.45 -7.42
CA ILE A 48 -8.83 -5.14 -6.06
C ILE A 48 -7.78 -5.73 -5.12
N TYR A 49 -6.91 -4.88 -4.59
CA TYR A 49 -5.81 -5.31 -3.74
C TYR A 49 -6.33 -5.43 -2.31
N THR A 50 -6.32 -6.65 -1.80
CA THR A 50 -6.71 -7.00 -0.43
C THR A 50 -5.52 -6.91 0.53
N GLN A 51 -5.80 -7.00 1.83
CA GLN A 51 -4.81 -6.86 2.89
C GLN A 51 -3.61 -7.81 2.72
N ASP A 52 -3.85 -9.06 2.35
CA ASP A 52 -2.83 -10.08 2.10
C ASP A 52 -1.87 -9.71 0.96
N ARG A 53 -2.32 -8.94 -0.03
CA ARG A 53 -1.48 -8.46 -1.13
C ARG A 53 -0.71 -7.19 -0.77
N LEU A 54 -1.26 -6.36 0.11
CA LEU A 54 -0.73 -5.04 0.46
C LEU A 54 0.28 -5.08 1.61
N LEU A 55 0.19 -6.08 2.50
CA LEU A 55 1.11 -6.21 3.63
C LEU A 55 2.45 -6.76 3.16
N GLU A 56 3.52 -6.03 3.50
CA GLU A 56 4.87 -6.58 3.45
C GLU A 56 5.10 -7.58 4.59
N PRO A 57 5.96 -8.60 4.42
CA PRO A 57 6.39 -9.43 5.53
C PRO A 57 6.96 -8.52 6.63
N ALA A 58 6.52 -8.74 7.87
CA ALA A 58 6.89 -7.92 9.00
C ALA A 58 8.37 -8.10 9.37
N GLU A 59 9.27 -7.43 8.66
CA GLU A 59 10.65 -7.24 9.10
C GLU A 59 10.68 -6.07 10.10
N PRO A 60 11.27 -6.26 11.30
CA PRO A 60 11.27 -5.23 12.33
C PRO A 60 12.22 -4.09 11.93
N HIS A 61 11.64 -2.94 11.59
CA HIS A 61 12.32 -1.66 11.31
C HIS A 61 13.13 -1.63 10.00
N ALA A 62 12.45 -1.65 8.87
CA ALA A 62 12.97 -1.00 7.67
C ALA A 62 12.87 0.52 7.86
N ILE A 63 13.94 1.14 8.35
CA ILE A 63 14.21 2.55 8.07
C ILE A 63 14.17 2.66 6.54
N ILE A 64 13.26 3.47 6.00
CA ILE A 64 13.29 3.85 4.58
C ILE A 64 14.66 4.52 4.38
N LEU A 65 15.61 3.74 3.86
CA LEU A 65 16.77 4.31 3.22
C LEU A 65 16.19 5.04 2.00
N ASP A 66 16.27 6.36 2.05
CA ASP A 66 16.05 7.22 0.91
C ASP A 66 16.68 6.59 -0.34
N ASP A 67 15.84 6.46 -1.37
CA ASP A 67 16.26 6.69 -2.75
C ASP A 67 17.40 5.81 -3.29
N GLN A 68 17.28 4.48 -3.28
CA GLN A 68 18.17 3.63 -4.09
C GLN A 68 17.40 2.58 -4.93
N GLN A 69 17.13 3.01 -6.16
CA GLN A 69 16.88 2.27 -7.41
C GLN A 69 15.46 1.74 -7.69
#